data_AF-A0A966KFV0-F1
#
_entry.id   AF-A0A966KFV0-F1
#
_cell.length_a   1.000
_cell.length_b   1.000
_cell.length_c   1.000
_cell.angle_alpha   90.00
_cell.angle_beta   90.00
_cell.angle_gamma   90.00
#
_symmetry.space_group_name_H-M   'P 1'
#
loop_
_entity.id
_entity.type
_entity.pdbx_description
1 polymer ?
#
loop_
_entity_poly.entity_id
_entity_poly.type
_entity_poly.pdbx_seq_one_letter_code
_entity_poly.pdbx_strand_id
1 'polypeptide(L)'
;RNLGASVAEFPMVMEAVEAARNHEDLIILGAPNAARGGSHIGSIGAADMVEAGLCDALASDYFYPAMLAAIDRLDREKRADRATLWSLLSSGPARAMRLNDRGSIKIGSRADLVLLDWTKGQAPVIEGTWIAGRAAYRIKNHLN
;
A
#
# COMPACT_ATOMS: atom_id res chain seq x y z
N ARG A 1 -2.83 -6.81 -23.77
CA ARG A 1 -2.49 -8.20 -23.38
C ARG A 1 -1.32 -8.80 -24.17
N ASN A 2 -1.32 -8.77 -25.51
CA ASN A 2 -0.21 -9.30 -26.34
C ASN A 2 1.19 -8.70 -26.05
N LEU A 3 1.24 -7.62 -25.25
CA LEU A 3 2.46 -6.96 -24.80
C LEU A 3 2.93 -7.40 -23.39
N GLY A 4 2.24 -8.34 -22.73
CA GLY A 4 2.64 -8.91 -21.43
C GLY A 4 2.32 -8.08 -20.18
N ALA A 5 1.53 -7.00 -20.30
CA ALA A 5 1.08 -6.22 -19.14
C ALA A 5 0.14 -7.06 -18.25
N SER A 6 0.43 -7.08 -16.95
CA SER A 6 -0.30 -7.84 -15.91
C SER A 6 -0.78 -6.95 -14.74
N VAL A 7 -0.91 -5.65 -15.00
CA VAL A 7 -1.26 -4.63 -14.02
C VAL A 7 -2.23 -3.64 -14.66
N ALA A 8 -3.26 -3.25 -13.91
CA ALA A 8 -4.15 -2.14 -14.23
C ALA A 8 -3.92 -1.02 -13.21
N GLU A 9 -3.34 0.09 -13.67
CA GLU A 9 -3.05 1.24 -12.83
C GLU A 9 -4.16 2.28 -12.95
N PHE A 10 -4.63 2.80 -11.81
CA PHE A 10 -5.63 3.85 -11.70
C PHE A 10 -6.87 3.67 -12.61
N PRO A 11 -7.56 2.51 -12.58
CA PRO A 11 -8.82 2.37 -13.30
C PRO A 11 -9.82 3.42 -12.80
N MET A 12 -10.44 4.12 -13.75
CA MET A 12 -11.35 5.24 -13.45
C MET A 12 -12.82 4.83 -13.42
N VAL A 13 -13.14 3.65 -13.97
CA VAL A 13 -14.50 3.10 -14.10
C VAL A 13 -14.55 1.62 -13.71
N MET A 14 -15.68 1.13 -13.22
CA MET A 14 -15.80 -0.24 -12.69
C MET A 14 -15.61 -1.31 -13.77
N GLU A 15 -15.99 -1.02 -15.00
CA GLU A 15 -15.78 -1.90 -16.14
C GLU A 15 -14.29 -2.20 -16.35
N ALA A 16 -13.40 -1.23 -16.08
CA ALA A 16 -11.96 -1.42 -16.15
C ALA A 16 -11.44 -2.25 -14.97
N VAL A 17 -11.99 -2.07 -13.78
CA VAL A 17 -11.69 -2.89 -12.59
C VAL A 17 -12.08 -4.35 -12.81
N GLU A 18 -13.31 -4.58 -13.28
CA GLU A 18 -13.83 -5.92 -13.59
C GLU A 18 -13.02 -6.57 -14.70
N ALA A 19 -12.69 -5.83 -15.77
CA ALA A 19 -11.82 -6.32 -16.82
C ALA A 19 -10.44 -6.70 -16.29
N ALA A 20 -9.86 -5.95 -15.35
CA ALA A 20 -8.59 -6.33 -14.71
C ALA A 20 -8.75 -7.62 -13.89
N ARG A 21 -9.79 -7.71 -13.05
CA ARG A 21 -10.06 -8.90 -12.22
C ARG A 21 -10.33 -10.17 -13.01
N ASN A 22 -11.13 -10.08 -14.06
CA ASN A 22 -11.48 -11.22 -14.94
C ASN A 22 -10.26 -11.86 -15.61
N HIS A 23 -9.12 -11.19 -15.54
CA HIS A 23 -7.89 -11.63 -16.16
C HIS A 23 -6.71 -11.63 -15.20
N GLU A 24 -6.99 -11.57 -13.90
CA GLU A 24 -5.99 -11.69 -12.84
C GLU A 24 -4.91 -10.59 -12.88
N ASP A 25 -5.22 -9.45 -13.50
CA ASP A 25 -4.34 -8.27 -13.46
C ASP A 25 -4.37 -7.67 -12.05
N LEU A 26 -3.21 -7.25 -11.56
CA LEU A 26 -3.10 -6.56 -10.28
C LEU A 26 -3.59 -5.12 -10.42
N ILE A 27 -4.39 -4.67 -9.47
CA ILE A 27 -4.99 -3.34 -9.49
C ILE A 27 -4.21 -2.41 -8.57
N ILE A 28 -3.70 -1.32 -9.13
CA ILE A 28 -2.93 -0.31 -8.39
C ILE A 28 -3.74 0.98 -8.32
N LEU A 29 -3.90 1.53 -7.11
CA LEU A 29 -4.59 2.79 -6.87
C LEU A 29 -3.68 3.80 -6.17
N GLY A 30 -4.09 5.07 -6.17
CA GLY A 30 -3.32 6.15 -5.56
C GLY A 30 -3.50 6.23 -4.06
N ALA A 31 -2.40 6.17 -3.32
CA ALA A 31 -2.40 6.49 -1.90
C ALA A 31 -2.97 7.89 -1.60
N PRO A 32 -2.69 8.96 -2.40
CA PRO A 32 -3.31 10.26 -2.14
C PRO A 32 -4.84 10.23 -2.20
N ASN A 33 -5.42 9.42 -3.11
CA ASN A 33 -6.88 9.28 -3.21
C ASN A 33 -7.45 8.48 -2.03
N ALA A 34 -6.74 7.43 -1.59
CA ALA A 34 -7.11 6.68 -0.39
C ALA A 34 -7.03 7.54 0.89
N ALA A 35 -5.99 8.37 1.02
CA ALA A 35 -5.81 9.27 2.16
C ALA A 35 -6.87 10.38 2.22
N ARG A 36 -7.41 10.81 1.08
CA ARG A 36 -8.42 11.87 1.01
C ARG A 36 -9.82 11.41 1.43
N GLY A 37 -10.14 10.12 1.27
CA GLY A 37 -11.43 9.54 1.65
C GLY A 37 -12.58 9.82 0.67
N GLY A 38 -12.27 10.06 -0.60
CA GLY A 38 -13.26 10.27 -1.65
C GLY A 38 -12.63 10.66 -2.99
N SER A 39 -13.32 10.37 -4.09
CA SER A 39 -12.99 10.92 -5.40
C SER A 39 -13.64 12.30 -5.56
N HIS A 40 -12.87 13.30 -6.00
CA HIS A 40 -13.41 14.65 -6.21
C HIS A 40 -14.20 14.80 -7.53
N ILE A 41 -14.23 13.76 -8.37
CA ILE A 41 -14.65 13.82 -9.77
C ILE A 41 -15.22 12.48 -10.24
N GLY A 42 -16.28 11.97 -9.62
CA GLY A 42 -17.08 10.84 -10.16
C GLY A 42 -16.33 9.52 -10.46
N SER A 43 -15.05 9.43 -10.13
CA SER A 43 -14.20 8.27 -10.33
C SER A 43 -14.36 7.30 -9.18
N ILE A 44 -13.91 6.07 -9.37
CA ILE A 44 -13.98 5.07 -8.31
C ILE A 44 -13.20 5.52 -7.07
N GLY A 45 -13.81 5.38 -5.89
CA GLY A 45 -13.18 5.68 -4.61
C GLY A 45 -12.14 4.63 -4.22
N ALA A 46 -10.89 5.05 -3.95
CA ALA A 46 -9.84 4.12 -3.58
C ALA A 46 -10.12 3.37 -2.27
N ALA A 47 -10.78 4.02 -1.29
CA ALA A 47 -11.18 3.39 -0.05
C ALA A 47 -12.23 2.29 -0.29
N ASP A 48 -13.22 2.54 -1.14
CA ASP A 48 -14.26 1.56 -1.46
C ASP A 48 -13.69 0.36 -2.23
N MET A 49 -12.70 0.58 -3.10
CA MET A 49 -11.99 -0.50 -3.77
C MET A 49 -11.14 -1.33 -2.81
N VAL A 50 -10.51 -0.70 -1.83
CA VAL A 50 -9.79 -1.46 -0.79
C VAL A 50 -10.76 -2.32 0.01
N GLU A 51 -11.89 -1.77 0.45
CA GLU A 51 -12.91 -2.51 1.20
C GLU A 51 -13.53 -3.66 0.38
N ALA A 52 -13.72 -3.45 -0.92
CA ALA A 52 -14.21 -4.48 -1.83
C ALA A 52 -13.15 -5.53 -2.23
N GLY A 53 -11.89 -5.42 -1.77
CA GLY A 53 -10.80 -6.30 -2.19
C GLY A 53 -10.36 -6.08 -3.65
N LEU A 54 -10.67 -4.92 -4.23
CA LEU A 54 -10.40 -4.51 -5.60
C LEU A 54 -9.16 -3.60 -5.72
N CYS A 55 -8.23 -3.70 -4.77
CA CYS A 55 -6.95 -3.00 -4.78
C CYS A 55 -5.85 -3.96 -4.30
N ASP A 56 -4.79 -4.12 -5.08
CA ASP A 56 -3.64 -4.97 -4.76
C ASP A 56 -2.46 -4.19 -4.22
N ALA A 57 -2.31 -2.93 -4.60
CA ALA A 57 -1.23 -2.07 -4.16
C ALA A 57 -1.64 -0.60 -4.20
N LEU A 58 -1.03 0.19 -3.33
CA LEU A 58 -1.09 1.65 -3.40
C LEU A 58 0.21 2.22 -3.95
N ALA A 59 0.10 3.18 -4.86
CA ALA A 59 1.21 3.98 -5.37
C ALA A 59 1.18 5.37 -4.73
N SER A 60 2.36 5.96 -4.50
CA SER A 60 2.47 7.30 -3.90
C SER A 60 1.95 8.41 -4.79
N ASP A 61 1.90 8.18 -6.11
CA ASP A 61 1.52 9.18 -7.11
C ASP A 61 2.30 10.50 -6.89
N TYR A 62 3.63 10.38 -6.84
CA TYR A 62 4.61 11.44 -6.57
C TYR A 62 4.57 12.08 -5.17
N PHE A 63 3.60 11.74 -4.32
CA PHE A 63 3.50 12.26 -2.96
C PHE A 63 3.70 11.15 -1.92
N TYR A 64 4.97 10.79 -1.66
CA TYR A 64 5.33 9.69 -0.76
C TYR A 64 4.72 9.76 0.66
N PRO A 65 4.44 10.93 1.29
CA PRO A 65 3.78 10.96 2.60
C PRO A 65 2.36 10.36 2.60
N ALA A 66 1.68 10.32 1.45
CA ALA A 66 0.34 9.76 1.37
C ALA A 66 0.25 8.26 1.65
N MET A 67 1.34 7.50 1.49
CA MET A 67 1.32 6.05 1.68
C MET A 67 0.90 5.69 3.12
N LEU A 68 1.59 6.26 4.11
CA LEU A 68 1.29 5.99 5.52
C LEU A 68 -0.02 6.64 5.95
N ALA A 69 -0.32 7.85 5.47
CA ALA A 69 -1.58 8.54 5.74
C ALA A 69 -2.80 7.77 5.20
N ALA A 70 -2.68 7.13 4.04
CA ALA A 70 -3.72 6.30 3.46
C ALA A 70 -4.03 5.11 4.36
N ILE A 71 -3.00 4.38 4.81
CA ILE A 71 -3.22 3.21 5.67
C ILE A 71 -3.78 3.60 7.04
N ASP A 72 -3.28 4.67 7.68
CA ASP A 72 -3.85 5.17 8.94
C ASP A 72 -5.33 5.50 8.79
N ARG A 73 -5.70 6.20 7.71
CA ARG A 73 -7.09 6.52 7.44
C ARG A 73 -7.94 5.26 7.24
N LEU A 74 -7.51 4.35 6.38
CA LEU A 74 -8.26 3.12 6.08
C LEU A 74 -8.43 2.23 7.32
N ASP A 75 -7.43 2.17 8.21
CA ASP A 75 -7.48 1.45 9.50
C ASP A 75 -8.50 2.10 10.45
N ARG A 76 -8.50 3.45 10.56
CA ARG A 76 -9.47 4.21 11.37
C ARG A 76 -10.91 4.07 10.88
N GLU A 77 -11.09 4.05 9.56
CA GLU A 77 -12.39 3.81 8.91
C GLU A 77 -12.81 2.32 8.92
N LYS A 78 -11.92 1.42 9.36
CA LYS A 78 -12.13 -0.03 9.39
C LYS A 78 -12.46 -0.64 8.03
N ARG A 79 -11.85 -0.12 6.96
CA ARG A 79 -12.09 -0.60 5.58
C ARG A 79 -11.54 -2.01 5.33
N ALA A 80 -10.54 -2.45 6.09
CA ALA A 80 -10.07 -3.83 6.15
C ALA A 80 -9.26 -4.04 7.45
N ASP A 81 -8.86 -5.28 7.73
CA ASP A 81 -7.90 -5.53 8.81
C ASP A 81 -6.51 -4.95 8.48
N ARG A 82 -5.74 -4.65 9.52
CA ARG A 82 -4.46 -3.95 9.39
C ARG A 82 -3.43 -4.71 8.55
N ALA A 83 -3.41 -6.05 8.59
CA ALA A 83 -2.47 -6.83 7.80
C ALA A 83 -2.81 -6.75 6.31
N THR A 84 -4.09 -6.81 5.96
CA THR A 84 -4.59 -6.57 4.60
C THR A 84 -4.22 -5.17 4.13
N LEU A 85 -4.46 -4.14 4.93
CA LEU A 85 -4.10 -2.77 4.55
C LEU A 85 -2.58 -2.59 4.35
N TRP A 86 -1.77 -3.14 5.26
CA TRP A 86 -0.30 -3.07 5.13
C TRP A 86 0.21 -3.84 3.91
N SER A 87 -0.49 -4.89 3.49
CA SER A 87 -0.14 -5.65 2.28
C SER A 87 -0.10 -4.75 1.03
N LEU A 88 -0.94 -3.71 0.97
CA LEU A 88 -1.01 -2.75 -0.12
C LEU A 88 0.25 -1.89 -0.29
N LEU A 89 1.08 -1.77 0.75
CA LEU A 89 2.36 -1.05 0.71
C LEU A 89 3.58 -1.99 0.70
N SER A 90 3.36 -3.30 0.85
CA SER A 90 4.43 -4.28 1.07
C SER A 90 4.36 -5.42 0.04
N SER A 91 3.66 -6.51 0.36
CA SER A 91 3.58 -7.69 -0.51
C SER A 91 2.88 -7.42 -1.84
N GLY A 92 1.93 -6.48 -1.88
CA GLY A 92 1.23 -6.04 -3.10
C GLY A 92 2.18 -5.45 -4.14
N PRO A 93 2.90 -4.35 -3.83
CA PRO A 93 3.93 -3.81 -4.70
C PRO A 93 5.02 -4.83 -5.08
N ALA A 94 5.47 -5.67 -4.12
CA ALA A 94 6.43 -6.72 -4.41
C ALA A 94 5.91 -7.71 -5.46
N ARG A 95 4.64 -8.13 -5.35
CA ARG A 95 3.97 -8.99 -6.33
C ARG A 95 3.84 -8.31 -7.69
N ALA A 96 3.44 -7.04 -7.73
CA ALA A 96 3.33 -6.26 -8.97
C ALA A 96 4.67 -6.14 -9.71
N MET A 97 5.77 -6.03 -8.96
CA MET A 97 7.13 -5.95 -9.50
C MET A 97 7.82 -7.31 -9.67
N ARG A 98 7.14 -8.42 -9.35
CA ARG A 98 7.70 -9.80 -9.38
C ARG A 98 8.93 -9.98 -8.49
N LEU A 99 8.99 -9.25 -7.38
CA LEU A 99 10.04 -9.33 -6.37
C LEU A 99 9.67 -10.37 -5.32
N ASN A 100 10.21 -11.57 -5.46
CA ASN A 100 9.89 -12.71 -4.58
C ASN A 100 10.71 -12.75 -3.29
N ASP A 101 11.69 -11.85 -3.14
CA ASP A 101 12.63 -11.80 -2.03
C ASP A 101 12.27 -10.74 -0.98
N ARG A 102 11.13 -10.04 -1.09
CA ARG A 102 10.74 -8.95 -0.17
C ARG A 102 9.22 -8.76 -0.10
N GLY A 103 8.78 -7.80 0.73
CA GLY A 103 7.37 -7.47 0.92
C GLY A 103 6.66 -8.33 1.99
N SER A 104 7.37 -9.30 2.59
CA SER A 104 6.89 -10.08 3.73
C SER A 104 8.05 -10.39 4.69
N ILE A 105 7.75 -10.54 5.98
CA ILE A 105 8.73 -10.93 6.99
C ILE A 105 8.79 -12.46 7.01
N LYS A 106 9.81 -13.02 6.37
CA LYS A 106 10.01 -14.47 6.24
C LYS A 106 11.50 -14.80 6.23
N ILE A 107 11.86 -15.96 6.77
CA ILE A 107 13.22 -16.51 6.66
C ILE A 107 13.60 -16.65 5.18
N GLY A 108 14.79 -16.19 4.83
CA GLY A 108 15.32 -16.21 3.45
C GLY A 108 14.96 -14.98 2.62
N SER A 109 14.03 -14.13 3.06
CA SER A 109 13.74 -12.86 2.41
C SER A 109 14.77 -11.79 2.78
N ARG A 110 14.93 -10.80 1.90
CA ARG A 110 15.68 -9.57 2.15
C ARG A 110 15.11 -8.87 3.37
N ALA A 111 15.99 -8.48 4.30
CA ALA A 111 15.61 -7.76 5.52
C ALA A 111 15.34 -6.26 5.25
N ASP A 112 14.32 -5.99 4.44
CA ASP A 112 13.74 -4.65 4.24
C ASP A 112 12.58 -4.49 5.24
N LEU A 113 12.81 -3.70 6.29
CA LEU A 113 11.91 -3.61 7.45
C LEU A 113 11.57 -2.16 7.76
N VAL A 114 10.37 -1.94 8.28
CA VAL A 114 9.92 -0.65 8.82
C VAL A 114 9.43 -0.92 10.23
N LEU A 115 9.95 -0.17 11.20
CA LEU A 115 9.44 -0.13 12.57
C LEU A 115 8.51 1.07 12.69
N LEU A 116 7.29 0.82 13.17
CA LEU A 116 6.24 1.82 13.34
C LEU A 116 5.82 1.89 14.80
N ASP A 117 5.75 3.10 15.33
CA ASP A 117 4.85 3.39 16.43
C ASP A 117 3.45 3.61 15.84
N TRP A 118 2.51 2.75 16.23
CA TRP A 118 1.10 2.83 15.81
C TRP A 118 0.17 2.88 17.01
N THR A 119 0.48 3.77 17.94
CA THR A 119 -0.33 4.01 19.14
C THR A 119 -1.75 4.48 18.78
N LYS A 120 -2.76 3.87 19.42
CA LYS A 120 -4.18 4.16 19.15
C LYS A 120 -4.49 5.64 19.40
N GLY A 121 -5.14 6.27 18.44
CA GLY A 121 -5.57 7.68 18.52
C GLY A 121 -4.50 8.68 18.07
N GLN A 122 -3.31 8.21 17.67
CA GLN A 122 -2.26 9.05 17.09
C GLN A 122 -2.02 8.66 15.63
N ALA A 123 -1.44 9.59 14.86
CA ALA A 123 -0.96 9.24 13.52
C ALA A 123 0.26 8.32 13.67
N PRO A 124 0.37 7.24 12.88
CA PRO A 124 1.52 6.34 12.96
C PRO A 124 2.81 7.06 12.56
N VAL A 125 3.89 6.69 13.22
CA VAL A 125 5.22 7.28 13.03
C VAL A 125 6.20 6.18 12.66
N ILE A 126 7.00 6.40 11.62
CA ILE A 126 8.13 5.54 11.30
C ILE A 126 9.26 5.84 12.28
N GLU A 127 9.58 4.86 13.14
CA GLU A 127 10.68 4.97 14.10
C GLU A 127 12.00 4.47 13.52
N GLY A 128 11.94 3.59 12.52
CA GLY A 128 13.14 3.06 11.88
C GLY A 128 12.86 2.36 10.56
N THR A 129 13.86 2.35 9.69
CA THR A 129 13.84 1.62 8.43
C THR A 129 15.16 0.87 8.22
N TRP A 130 15.08 -0.31 7.63
CA TRP A 130 16.21 -1.14 7.27
C TRP A 130 16.11 -1.53 5.80
N ILE A 131 17.27 -1.58 5.13
CA ILE A 131 17.41 -2.01 3.74
C ILE A 131 18.47 -3.11 3.71
N ALA A 132 18.09 -4.32 3.33
CA ALA A 132 18.95 -5.51 3.39
C ALA A 132 19.66 -5.68 4.74
N GLY A 133 18.94 -5.47 5.84
CA GLY A 133 19.46 -5.62 7.20
C GLY A 133 20.29 -4.44 7.72
N ARG A 134 20.56 -3.43 6.89
CA ARG A 134 21.28 -2.21 7.32
C ARG A 134 20.28 -1.12 7.67
N ALA A 135 20.43 -0.51 8.84
CA ALA A 135 19.61 0.63 9.23
C ALA A 135 19.83 1.80 8.26
N ALA A 136 18.75 2.29 7.65
CA ALA A 136 18.75 3.46 6.77
C ALA A 136 18.24 4.72 7.51
N TYR A 137 17.28 4.54 8.42
CA TYR A 137 16.78 5.59 9.31
C TYR A 137 16.47 4.99 10.67
N ARG A 138 16.72 5.74 11.74
CA ARG A 138 16.28 5.44 13.10
C ARG A 138 16.07 6.76 13.84
N ILE A 139 14.97 6.88 14.58
CA ILE A 139 14.83 7.97 15.55
C ILE A 139 15.97 7.87 16.57
N LYS A 140 16.60 9.00 16.88
CA LYS A 140 17.53 9.08 18.00
C LYS A 140 16.69 9.31 19.24
N ASN A 141 16.54 8.30 20.10
CA ASN A 141 16.05 8.57 21.44
C ASN A 141 17.18 9.28 22.20
N HIS A 142 16.90 10.51 22.66
CA HIS A 142 17.76 11.25 23.60
C HIS A 142 17.65 10.64 25.01
N LEU A 143 17.88 9.33 25.11
CA LEU A 143 18.07 8.61 26.36
C LEU A 143 19.40 7.87 26.26
N ASN A 144 20.47 8.67 26.32
CA ASN A 144 21.78 8.42 26.93
C ASN A 144 22.70 9.60 26.61
#